data_AF-A0A515A0T8-F1
#
_entry.id   AF-A0A515A0T8-F1
#
_cell.length_a   1.000
_cell.length_b   1.000
_cell.length_c   1.000
_cell.angle_alpha   90.00
_cell.angle_beta   90.00
_cell.angle_gamma   90.00
#
_symmetry.space_group_name_H-M   'P 1'
#
loop_
_entity.id
_entity.type
_entity.pdbx_description
1 polymer ?
#
loop_
_entity_poly.entity_id
_entity_poly.type
_entity_poly.pdbx_seq_one_letter_code
_entity_poly.pdbx_strand_id
1 'polypeptide(L)'
;MNSEDYKELILELAYEWARARLPGKRISYGNCIELIAELLLITRDRDRTREIFMAVLSQAIDLDKTSAWVENELFFEVMAITFDGNREDALKYDLKLTKIVGDQALDLYNERRKRFSHDNLG
;
A
#
# COMPACT_ATOMS: atom_id res chain seq x y z
N MET A 1 17.95 12.73 -7.21
CA MET A 1 17.76 12.52 -5.77
C MET A 1 18.94 11.72 -5.25
N ASN A 2 19.57 12.15 -4.16
CA ASN A 2 20.76 11.48 -3.62
C ASN A 2 20.35 10.37 -2.62
N SER A 3 21.28 9.50 -2.21
CA SER A 3 20.98 8.39 -1.30
C SER A 3 20.52 8.82 0.09
N GLU A 4 20.85 10.03 0.50
CA GLU A 4 20.49 10.57 1.81
C GLU A 4 19.03 11.02 1.83
N ASP A 5 18.56 11.66 0.75
CA ASP A 5 17.17 12.05 0.56
C ASP A 5 16.22 10.83 0.62
N TYR A 6 16.67 9.68 0.14
CA TYR A 6 15.90 8.43 0.19
C TYR A 6 15.84 7.83 1.59
N LYS A 7 16.96 7.81 2.31
CA LYS A 7 16.98 7.32 3.70
C LYS A 7 16.11 8.17 4.60
N GLU A 8 16.16 9.49 4.43
CA GLU A 8 15.34 10.42 5.20
C GLU A 8 13.84 10.11 5.00
N LEU A 9 13.39 9.97 3.76
CA LEU A 9 12.00 9.60 3.47
C LEU A 9 11.62 8.25 4.10
N ILE A 10 12.47 7.23 3.96
CA ILE A 10 12.19 5.90 4.50
C ILE A 10 12.01 5.96 6.02
N LEU A 11 12.89 6.69 6.72
CA LEU A 11 12.81 6.84 8.18
C LEU A 11 11.61 7.69 8.61
N GLU A 12 11.30 8.76 7.88
CA GLU A 12 10.10 9.59 8.08
C GLU A 12 8.83 8.73 8.03
N LEU A 13 8.66 7.95 6.98
CA LEU A 13 7.47 7.11 6.78
C LEU A 13 7.39 5.93 7.76
N ALA A 14 8.53 5.30 8.07
CA ALA A 14 8.58 4.22 9.05
C ALA A 14 8.21 4.72 10.46
N TYR A 15 8.62 5.94 10.80
CA TYR A 15 8.24 6.58 12.06
C TYR A 15 6.74 6.83 12.14
N GLU A 16 6.11 7.37 11.08
CA GLU A 16 4.66 7.58 11.03
C GLU A 16 3.88 6.27 11.17
N TRP A 17 4.32 5.21 10.48
CA TRP A 17 3.74 3.88 10.65
C TRP A 17 3.84 3.35 12.09
N ALA A 18 4.99 3.51 12.74
CA ALA A 18 5.18 3.07 14.12
C ALA A 18 4.27 3.83 15.10
N ARG A 19 4.03 5.11 14.84
CA ARG A 19 3.13 5.99 15.60
C ARG A 19 1.65 5.65 15.43
N ALA A 20 1.25 5.14 14.27
CA ALA A 20 -0.14 4.77 13.99
C ALA A 20 -0.66 3.66 14.91
N ARG A 21 0.23 2.84 15.50
CA ARG A 21 -0.09 1.78 16.47
C ARG A 21 -1.20 0.82 16.02
N LEU A 22 -1.20 0.44 14.75
CA LEU A 22 -2.19 -0.45 14.15
C LEU A 22 -2.39 -1.77 14.95
N PRO A 23 -3.62 -2.33 14.94
CA PRO A 23 -3.95 -3.57 15.64
C PRO A 23 -3.26 -4.81 15.04
N GLY A 24 -3.26 -5.91 15.81
CA GLY A 24 -2.77 -7.21 15.38
C GLY A 24 -1.25 -7.39 15.47
N LYS A 25 -0.74 -8.48 14.88
CA LYS A 25 0.71 -8.74 14.85
C LYS A 25 1.36 -7.68 13.97
N ARG A 26 2.18 -6.82 14.59
CA ARG A 26 2.96 -5.83 13.87
C ARG A 26 3.98 -6.54 12.98
N ILE A 27 4.07 -6.11 11.71
CA ILE A 27 5.31 -6.30 10.96
C ILE A 27 6.44 -5.61 11.74
N SER A 28 7.68 -6.11 11.62
CA SER A 28 8.78 -5.46 12.34
C SER A 28 9.04 -4.06 11.77
N TYR A 29 9.66 -3.16 12.56
CA TYR A 29 10.09 -1.87 12.05
C TYR A 29 11.07 -2.00 10.87
N GLY A 30 11.92 -3.04 10.89
CA GLY A 30 12.81 -3.38 9.77
C GLY A 30 12.04 -3.78 8.51
N ASN A 31 11.00 -4.61 8.64
CA ASN A 31 10.14 -4.98 7.51
C ASN A 31 9.42 -3.75 6.94
N CYS A 32 8.99 -2.81 7.78
CA CYS A 32 8.38 -1.57 7.31
C CYS A 32 9.37 -0.71 6.50
N ILE A 33 10.61 -0.59 6.97
CA ILE A 33 11.69 0.08 6.23
C ILE A 33 11.90 -0.58 4.86
N GLU A 34 11.96 -1.92 4.81
CA GLU A 34 12.13 -2.66 3.55
C GLU A 34 10.97 -2.41 2.59
N LEU A 35 9.72 -2.48 3.06
CA LEU A 35 8.53 -2.19 2.24
C LEU A 35 8.54 -0.77 1.66
N ILE A 36 8.93 0.24 2.46
CA ILE A 36 9.02 1.62 1.98
C ILE A 36 10.15 1.78 0.96
N ALA A 37 11.29 1.11 1.18
CA ALA A 37 12.41 1.11 0.25
C ALA A 37 12.04 0.45 -1.10
N GLU A 38 11.29 -0.66 -1.07
CA GLU A 38 10.77 -1.32 -2.26
C GLU A 38 9.79 -0.42 -3.02
N LEU A 39 8.84 0.20 -2.31
CA LEU A 39 7.90 1.14 -2.91
C LEU A 39 8.64 2.29 -3.61
N LEU A 40 9.63 2.87 -2.94
CA LEU A 40 10.44 3.98 -3.46
C LEU A 40 11.28 3.57 -4.67
N LEU A 41 11.80 2.35 -4.69
CA LEU A 41 12.54 1.80 -5.83
C LEU A 41 11.66 1.66 -7.08
N ILE A 42 10.37 1.33 -6.88
CA ILE A 42 9.40 1.09 -7.94
C ILE A 42 8.84 2.41 -8.46
N THR A 43 8.41 3.32 -7.57
CA THR A 43 7.88 4.64 -7.95
C THR A 43 8.97 5.54 -8.53
N ARG A 44 10.20 5.45 -8.02
CA ARG A 44 11.33 6.35 -8.30
C ARG A 44 11.02 7.82 -8.05
N ASP A 45 10.03 8.09 -7.21
CA ASP A 45 9.51 9.42 -6.91
C ASP A 45 9.19 9.51 -5.41
N ARG A 46 9.78 10.50 -4.73
CA ARG A 46 9.65 10.69 -3.28
C ARG A 46 8.23 11.12 -2.90
N ASP A 47 7.67 12.08 -3.62
CA ASP A 47 6.37 12.62 -3.28
C ASP A 47 5.29 11.58 -3.58
N ARG A 48 5.41 10.88 -4.70
CA ARG A 48 4.50 9.77 -5.02
C ARG A 48 4.58 8.63 -4.02
N THR A 49 5.77 8.27 -3.56
CA THR A 49 5.97 7.26 -2.50
C THR A 49 5.28 7.69 -1.20
N ARG A 50 5.48 8.95 -0.79
CA ARG A 50 4.84 9.51 0.41
C ARG A 50 3.32 9.47 0.28
N GLU A 51 2.78 9.94 -0.84
CA GLU A 51 1.34 9.94 -1.10
C GLU A 51 0.73 8.54 -0.98
N ILE A 52 1.31 7.56 -1.67
CA ILE A 52 0.80 6.19 -1.66
C ILE A 52 0.87 5.60 -0.25
N PHE A 53 2.03 5.71 0.41
CA PHE A 53 2.21 5.13 1.73
C PHE A 53 1.28 5.77 2.78
N MET A 54 1.20 7.09 2.80
CA MET A 54 0.34 7.81 3.76
C MET A 54 -1.15 7.58 3.48
N ALA A 55 -1.55 7.47 2.21
CA ALA A 55 -2.93 7.13 1.86
C ALA A 55 -3.29 5.73 2.38
N VAL A 56 -2.45 4.72 2.16
CA VAL A 56 -2.68 3.36 2.67
C VAL A 56 -2.68 3.33 4.19
N LEU A 57 -1.74 4.03 4.83
CA LEU A 57 -1.67 4.11 6.29
C LEU A 57 -2.91 4.79 6.89
N SER A 58 -3.37 5.91 6.30
CA SER A 58 -4.59 6.60 6.72
C SER A 58 -5.80 5.67 6.61
N GLN A 59 -5.95 4.97 5.47
CA GLN A 59 -7.03 4.00 5.30
C GLN A 59 -6.98 2.89 6.35
N ALA A 60 -5.77 2.40 6.68
CA ALA A 60 -5.64 1.39 7.71
C ALA A 60 -6.08 1.90 9.09
N ILE A 61 -5.79 3.15 9.42
CA ILE A 61 -6.25 3.79 10.66
C ILE A 61 -7.78 3.94 10.64
N ASP A 62 -8.33 4.51 9.56
CA ASP A 62 -9.76 4.82 9.44
C ASP A 62 -10.63 3.56 9.45
N LEU A 63 -10.11 2.45 8.93
CA LEU A 63 -10.81 1.17 8.82
C LEU A 63 -10.40 0.15 9.91
N ASP A 64 -9.63 0.57 10.92
CA ASP A 64 -9.11 -0.27 12.01
C ASP A 64 -8.42 -1.57 11.50
N LYS A 65 -7.57 -1.43 10.48
CA LYS A 65 -6.88 -2.54 9.81
C LYS A 65 -5.50 -2.78 10.40
N THR A 66 -5.04 -4.02 10.27
CA THR A 66 -3.74 -4.46 10.83
C THR A 66 -2.54 -4.04 9.98
N SER A 67 -1.33 -4.13 10.53
CA SER A 67 -0.11 -3.88 9.74
C SER A 67 0.06 -4.84 8.55
N ALA A 68 -0.45 -6.07 8.66
CA ALA A 68 -0.42 -7.03 7.54
C ALA A 68 -1.36 -6.60 6.40
N TRP A 69 -2.45 -5.89 6.72
CA TRP A 69 -3.30 -5.29 5.70
C TRP A 69 -2.58 -4.16 4.95
N VAL A 70 -1.84 -3.30 5.67
CA VAL A 70 -1.01 -2.25 5.04
C VAL A 70 -0.02 -2.85 4.06
N GLU A 71 0.71 -3.89 4.47
CA GLU A 71 1.65 -4.61 3.59
C GLU A 71 0.96 -5.09 2.31
N ASN A 72 -0.18 -5.79 2.44
CA ASN A 72 -0.94 -6.29 1.28
C ASN A 72 -1.43 -5.17 0.35
N GLU A 73 -1.87 -4.03 0.89
CA GLU A 73 -2.31 -2.90 0.07
C GLU A 73 -1.14 -2.19 -0.60
N LEU A 74 0.02 -2.08 0.04
CA LEU A 74 1.23 -1.56 -0.61
C LEU A 74 1.69 -2.46 -1.76
N PHE A 75 1.62 -3.79 -1.60
CA PHE A 75 1.86 -4.72 -2.71
C PHE A 75 0.87 -4.53 -3.86
N PHE A 76 -0.40 -4.29 -3.54
CA PHE A 76 -1.42 -3.98 -4.56
C PHE A 76 -1.12 -2.66 -5.27
N GLU A 77 -0.73 -1.60 -4.56
CA GLU A 77 -0.36 -0.30 -5.17
C GLU A 77 0.88 -0.44 -6.07
N VAL A 78 1.86 -1.23 -5.65
CA VAL A 78 3.01 -1.60 -6.49
C VAL A 78 2.56 -2.27 -7.78
N MET A 79 1.64 -3.24 -7.68
CA MET A 79 1.05 -3.87 -8.87
C MET A 79 0.34 -2.83 -9.75
N ALA A 80 -0.45 -1.93 -9.17
CA ALA A 80 -1.12 -0.87 -9.91
C ALA A 80 -0.15 0.06 -10.65
N ILE A 81 1.00 0.39 -10.04
CA ILE A 81 2.06 1.16 -10.71
C ILE A 81 2.57 0.41 -11.96
N THR A 82 2.70 -0.92 -11.91
CA THR A 82 3.11 -1.70 -13.10
C THR A 82 2.07 -1.73 -14.22
N PHE A 83 0.83 -1.34 -13.92
CA PHE A 83 -0.24 -1.10 -14.89
C PHE A 83 -0.41 0.39 -15.20
N ASP A 84 0.68 1.17 -15.23
CA ASP A 84 0.69 2.61 -15.47
C ASP A 84 -0.21 3.41 -14.50
N GLY A 85 -0.36 2.92 -13.27
CA GLY A 85 -1.25 3.49 -12.25
C GLY A 85 -2.72 3.10 -12.39
N ASN A 86 -3.07 2.23 -13.34
CA ASN A 86 -4.44 1.76 -13.54
C ASN A 86 -4.82 0.68 -12.51
N ARG A 87 -5.40 1.14 -11.39
CA ARG A 87 -5.92 0.27 -10.34
C ARG A 87 -7.03 -0.68 -10.82
N GLU A 88 -7.79 -0.34 -11.86
CA GLU A 88 -8.84 -1.22 -12.40
C GLU A 88 -8.24 -2.45 -13.10
N ASP A 89 -7.18 -2.24 -13.90
CA ASP A 89 -6.49 -3.33 -14.57
C ASP A 89 -5.71 -4.19 -13.58
N ALA A 90 -5.10 -3.57 -12.56
CA ALA A 90 -4.49 -4.28 -11.44
C ALA A 90 -5.50 -5.15 -10.68
N LEU A 91 -6.70 -4.64 -10.37
CA LEU A 91 -7.76 -5.41 -9.73
C LEU A 91 -8.18 -6.63 -10.56
N LYS A 92 -8.37 -6.45 -11.87
CA LYS A 92 -8.71 -7.56 -12.78
C LYS A 92 -7.59 -8.59 -12.85
N TYR A 93 -6.33 -8.15 -12.79
CA TYR A 93 -5.17 -9.03 -12.82
C TYR A 93 -5.00 -9.82 -11.51
N ASP A 94 -5.12 -9.15 -10.36
CA ASP A 94 -5.06 -9.76 -9.03
C ASP A 94 -6.11 -10.87 -8.85
N LEU A 95 -7.35 -10.60 -9.31
CA LEU A 95 -8.43 -11.58 -9.32
C LEU A 95 -8.12 -12.79 -10.22
N LYS A 96 -7.44 -12.59 -11.36
CA LYS A 96 -7.03 -13.69 -12.26
C LYS A 96 -5.89 -14.53 -11.70
N LEU A 97 -4.95 -13.92 -10.96
CA LEU A 97 -3.84 -14.63 -10.32
C LEU A 97 -4.28 -15.46 -9.11
N THR A 98 -5.41 -15.09 -8.51
CA THR A 98 -5.99 -15.82 -7.37
C THR A 98 -6.43 -17.21 -7.81
N LYS A 99 -5.60 -18.22 -7.53
CA LYS A 99 -5.79 -19.62 -7.96
C LYS A 99 -7.09 -20.26 -7.45
N ILE A 100 -7.61 -19.77 -6.31
CA ILE A 100 -8.89 -20.18 -5.74
C ILE A 100 -9.68 -18.90 -5.47
N VAL A 101 -10.58 -18.54 -6.38
CA VAL A 101 -11.53 -17.45 -6.17
C VAL A 101 -12.57 -17.92 -5.17
N GLY A 102 -12.24 -17.81 -3.88
CA GLY A 102 -13.19 -17.97 -2.79
C GLY A 102 -13.82 -16.63 -2.41
N ASP A 103 -14.84 -16.67 -1.55
CA ASP A 103 -15.60 -15.48 -1.14
C ASP A 103 -14.71 -14.36 -0.61
N GLN A 104 -13.63 -14.69 0.12
CA GLN A 104 -12.68 -13.71 0.64
C GLN A 104 -11.96 -12.91 -0.46
N ALA A 105 -11.66 -13.53 -1.60
CA ALA A 105 -11.02 -12.84 -2.73
C ALA A 105 -12.00 -11.91 -3.43
N LEU A 106 -13.27 -12.32 -3.56
CA LEU A 106 -14.34 -11.48 -4.10
C LEU A 106 -14.67 -10.32 -3.16
N ASP A 107 -14.70 -10.56 -1.86
CA ASP A 107 -14.92 -9.53 -0.84
C ASP A 107 -13.81 -8.47 -0.90
N LEU A 108 -12.55 -8.90 -0.96
CA LEU A 108 -11.41 -7.99 -1.08
C LEU A 108 -11.45 -7.18 -2.38
N TYR A 109 -11.76 -7.83 -3.51
CA TYR A 109 -11.94 -7.16 -4.79
C TYR A 109 -13.05 -6.09 -4.72
N ASN A 110 -14.20 -6.43 -4.14
CA ASN A 110 -15.32 -5.52 -4.00
C ASN A 110 -15.00 -4.35 -3.05
N GLU A 111 -14.29 -4.63 -1.95
CA GLU A 111 -13.84 -3.60 -1.00
C GLU A 111 -12.93 -2.59 -1.71
N ARG A 112 -11.90 -3.07 -2.42
CA ARG A 112 -10.98 -2.22 -3.20
C ARG A 112 -11.70 -1.44 -4.30
N ARG A 113 -12.55 -2.11 -5.10
CA ARG A 113 -13.33 -1.46 -6.17
C ARG A 113 -14.18 -0.33 -5.62
N LYS A 114 -14.84 -0.55 -4.47
CA LYS A 114 -15.63 0.50 -3.81
C LYS A 114 -14.75 1.67 -3.38
N ARG A 115 -13.61 1.41 -2.71
CA ARG A 115 -12.67 2.46 -2.29
C ARG A 115 -12.21 3.32 -3.48
N PHE A 116 -11.67 2.69 -4.52
CA PHE A 116 -11.12 3.41 -5.67
C PHE A 116 -12.19 4.07 -6.54
N SER A 117 -13.44 3.62 -6.49
CA SER A 117 -14.54 4.32 -7.16
C SER A 117 -14.91 5.65 -6.49
N HIS A 118 -14.63 5.79 -5.18
CA HIS A 118 -14.92 7.01 -4.42
C HIS A 118 -13.73 7.99 -4.45
N ASP A 119 -12.52 7.52 -4.72
CA ASP A 119 -11.31 8.36 -4.89
C ASP A 119 -11.30 9.16 -6.22
N ASN A 120 -12.22 8.89 -7.15
CA ASN A 120 -12.38 9.65 -8.41
C ASN A 120 -13.18 10.97 -8.27
N LEU A 121 -13.37 11.45 -7.04
CA LEU A 121 -13.91 12.78 -6.74
C LEU A 121 -12.85 13.61 -6.01
N GLY A 122 -11.82 14.02 -6.75
CA GLY A 122 -10.77 14.95 -6.33
C GLY A 122 -10.16 15.64 -7.53
#